data_AF-A0A3C0KYE3-F1
#
_entry.id   AF-A0A3C0KYE3-F1
#
_cell.length_a   1.000
_cell.length_b   1.000
_cell.length_c   1.000
_cell.angle_alpha   90.00
_cell.angle_beta   90.00
_cell.angle_gamma   90.00
#
_symmetry.space_group_name_H-M   'P 1'
#
loop_
_entity.id
_entity.type
_entity.pdbx_description
1 polymer ?
#
loop_
_entity_poly.entity_id
_entity_poly.type
_entity_poly.pdbx_seq_one_letter_code
_entity_poly.pdbx_strand_id
1 'polypeptide(L)'
;GVKLLMDRFPVQGVDEIRIAGAFGSNVDSKYAMLLGLIPDCALPHVTSVGNAASTGLRIALLNQESRVDLAALVKRVEKVETAVEPAFQQHFIEAMAIPHKTDPFSLLFEQIERPPPIAAEPLIRRRRNNRPQASS
;
A
#
# COMPACT_ATOMS: atom_id res chain seq x y z
N GLY A 1 3.52 -1.46 -4.85
CA GLY A 1 2.26 -1.63 -5.61
C GLY A 1 1.81 -0.32 -6.20
N VAL A 2 1.15 0.53 -5.41
CA VAL A 2 0.66 1.84 -5.89
C VAL A 2 1.79 2.73 -6.42
N LYS A 3 2.95 2.79 -5.74
CA LYS A 3 4.12 3.53 -6.24
C LYS A 3 4.61 3.10 -7.61
N LEU A 4 4.68 1.80 -7.86
CA LEU A 4 5.01 1.29 -9.19
C LEU A 4 4.03 1.81 -10.26
N LEU A 5 2.74 1.88 -9.95
CA LEU A 5 1.74 2.43 -10.87
C LEU A 5 1.90 3.94 -11.04
N MET A 6 2.23 4.68 -9.97
CA MET A 6 2.53 6.12 -10.06
C MET A 6 3.78 6.40 -10.90
N ASP A 7 4.76 5.51 -10.90
CA ASP A 7 5.95 5.66 -11.74
C ASP A 7 5.65 5.32 -13.22
N ARG A 8 4.84 4.28 -13.46
CA ARG A 8 4.40 3.90 -14.82
C ARG A 8 3.47 4.94 -15.44
N PHE A 9 2.59 5.52 -14.63
CA PHE A 9 1.72 6.63 -14.99
C PHE A 9 2.22 7.87 -14.24
N PRO A 10 3.23 8.60 -14.74
CA PRO A 10 4.13 9.48 -13.99
C PRO A 10 3.40 10.62 -13.25
N VAL A 11 2.77 10.27 -12.14
CA VAL A 11 2.01 11.17 -11.27
C VAL A 11 2.76 11.34 -9.97
N GLN A 12 2.79 12.58 -9.48
CA GLN A 12 3.55 12.93 -8.28
C GLN A 12 2.72 12.74 -7.00
N GLY A 13 1.40 12.60 -7.12
CA GLY A 13 0.49 12.50 -5.98
C GLY A 13 -0.82 11.82 -6.36
N VAL A 14 -1.64 11.56 -5.34
CA VAL A 14 -2.96 10.95 -5.48
C VAL A 14 -3.99 11.88 -4.83
N ASP A 15 -4.95 12.35 -5.63
CA ASP A 15 -5.96 13.31 -5.17
C ASP A 15 -7.04 12.67 -4.31
N GLU A 16 -7.45 11.43 -4.63
CA GLU A 16 -8.50 10.69 -3.94
C GLU A 16 -8.18 9.20 -3.88
N ILE A 17 -8.47 8.57 -2.73
CA ILE A 17 -8.31 7.12 -2.53
C ILE A 17 -9.65 6.51 -2.13
N ARG A 18 -10.13 5.56 -2.92
CA ARG A 18 -11.34 4.78 -2.63
C ARG A 18 -10.98 3.34 -2.26
N ILE A 19 -11.17 2.99 -0.99
CA ILE A 19 -10.84 1.66 -0.48
C ILE A 19 -12.09 0.77 -0.56
N ALA A 20 -12.00 -0.24 -1.43
CA ALA A 20 -13.04 -1.25 -1.58
C ALA A 20 -12.74 -2.53 -0.77
N GLY A 21 -13.79 -3.32 -0.55
CA GLY A 21 -13.73 -4.60 0.15
C GLY A 21 -13.78 -4.48 1.67
N ALA A 22 -13.68 -5.62 2.35
CA ALA A 22 -13.80 -5.71 3.82
C ALA A 22 -12.73 -4.89 4.57
N PHE A 23 -11.60 -4.63 3.91
CA PHE A 23 -10.55 -3.78 4.43
C PHE A 23 -11.04 -2.33 4.61
N GLY A 24 -11.75 -1.78 3.64
CA GLY A 24 -12.20 -0.38 3.70
C GLY A 24 -13.17 -0.09 4.84
N SER A 25 -14.02 -1.04 5.23
CA SER A 25 -15.05 -0.83 6.25
C SER A 25 -14.51 -0.61 7.66
N ASN A 26 -13.34 -1.15 7.98
CA ASN A 26 -12.80 -1.18 9.35
C ASN A 26 -11.42 -0.51 9.48
N VAL A 27 -10.88 0.00 8.38
CA VAL A 27 -9.54 0.57 8.36
C VAL A 27 -9.62 2.08 8.48
N ASP A 28 -9.07 2.58 9.57
CA ASP A 28 -8.86 4.02 9.76
C ASP A 28 -7.80 4.50 8.77
N SER A 29 -8.17 5.51 7.97
CA SER A 29 -7.34 6.00 6.86
C SER A 29 -6.03 6.63 7.33
N LYS A 30 -6.04 7.28 8.49
CA LYS A 30 -4.85 7.89 9.09
C LYS A 30 -3.88 6.80 9.53
N TYR A 31 -4.36 5.75 10.21
CA TYR A 31 -3.49 4.63 10.60
C TYR A 31 -3.00 3.82 9.40
N ALA A 32 -3.84 3.61 8.37
CA ALA A 32 -3.41 2.94 7.14
C ALA A 32 -2.26 3.68 6.45
N MET A 33 -2.36 5.00 6.36
CA MET A 33 -1.34 5.85 5.76
C MET A 33 -0.07 5.90 6.63
N LEU A 34 -0.22 6.03 7.95
CA LEU A 34 0.89 5.98 8.90
C LEU A 34 1.66 4.65 8.84
N LEU A 35 0.96 3.53 8.62
CA LEU A 35 1.58 2.21 8.44
C LEU A 35 2.17 2.00 7.03
N GLY A 36 2.02 2.94 6.11
CA GLY A 36 2.51 2.81 4.73
C GLY A 36 1.65 1.92 3.82
N LEU A 37 0.41 1.60 4.22
CA LEU A 37 -0.48 0.71 3.46
C LEU A 37 -1.07 1.39 2.22
N ILE A 38 -1.25 2.71 2.29
CA ILE A 38 -1.74 3.57 1.20
C ILE A 38 -0.76 4.73 1.01
N PRO A 39 -0.63 5.30 -0.20
CA PRO A 39 0.24 6.45 -0.43
C PRO A 39 -0.29 7.70 0.29
N ASP A 40 0.57 8.70 0.40
CA ASP A 40 0.22 10.00 0.93
C ASP A 40 -0.92 10.66 0.13
N CYS A 41 -1.93 11.14 0.86
CA CYS A 41 -3.14 11.75 0.31
C CYS A 41 -3.78 12.61 1.41
N ALA A 42 -4.57 13.61 1.05
CA ALA A 42 -5.35 14.34 2.03
C ALA A 42 -6.32 13.38 2.74
N LEU A 43 -6.23 13.26 4.07
CA LEU A 43 -7.08 12.33 4.85
C LEU A 43 -8.59 12.44 4.54
N PRO A 44 -9.18 13.63 4.33
CA PRO A 44 -10.59 13.75 3.95
C PRO A 44 -10.95 13.11 2.60
N HIS A 45 -9.97 12.86 1.73
CA HIS A 45 -10.16 12.25 0.41
C HIS A 45 -9.88 10.75 0.39
N VAL A 46 -9.61 10.15 1.54
CA VAL A 46 -9.50 8.69 1.69
C VAL A 46 -10.83 8.17 2.23
N THR A 47 -11.59 7.48 1.36
CA THR A 47 -12.94 7.02 1.68
C THR A 47 -13.11 5.53 1.43
N SER A 48 -13.97 4.87 2.20
CA SER A 48 -14.38 3.51 1.89
C SER A 48 -15.62 3.49 1.02
N VAL A 49 -15.60 2.65 -0.01
CA VAL A 49 -16.72 2.45 -0.94
C VAL A 49 -17.42 1.09 -0.74
N GLY A 50 -17.06 0.36 0.31
CA GLY A 50 -17.59 -0.98 0.58
C GLY A 50 -17.24 -1.99 -0.51
N ASN A 51 -18.12 -2.97 -0.75
CA ASN A 51 -17.85 -4.01 -1.75
C ASN A 51 -18.16 -3.54 -3.18
N ALA A 52 -17.16 -2.91 -3.82
CA ALA A 52 -17.26 -2.43 -5.19
C ALA A 52 -17.63 -3.54 -6.21
N ALA A 53 -17.22 -4.80 -5.98
CA ALA A 53 -17.57 -5.91 -6.86
C ALA A 53 -19.06 -6.25 -6.80
N SER A 54 -19.65 -6.29 -5.60
CA SER A 54 -21.10 -6.48 -5.44
C SER A 54 -21.90 -5.32 -6.02
N THR A 55 -21.41 -4.09 -5.83
CA THR A 55 -22.02 -2.90 -6.44
C THR A 55 -21.99 -2.98 -7.97
N GLY A 56 -20.84 -3.33 -8.56
CA GLY A 56 -20.70 -3.53 -10.00
C GLY A 56 -21.59 -4.63 -10.55
N LEU A 57 -21.75 -5.75 -9.82
CA LEU A 57 -22.67 -6.82 -10.19
C LEU A 57 -24.12 -6.34 -10.22
N ARG A 58 -24.57 -5.60 -9.20
CA ARG A 58 -25.92 -5.03 -9.17
C ARG A 58 -26.18 -4.09 -10.33
N ILE A 59 -25.22 -3.22 -10.64
CA ILE A 59 -25.29 -2.32 -11.80
C ILE A 59 -25.43 -3.11 -13.10
N ALA A 60 -24.57 -4.11 -13.31
CA ALA A 60 -24.58 -4.93 -14.51
C ALA A 60 -25.84 -5.81 -14.66
N LEU A 61 -26.47 -6.23 -13.56
CA LEU A 61 -27.69 -7.04 -13.58
C LEU A 61 -28.95 -6.20 -13.80
N LEU A 62 -29.00 -5.00 -13.22
CA LEU A 62 -30.20 -4.14 -13.24
C LEU A 62 -30.21 -3.16 -14.40
N ASN A 63 -29.07 -2.89 -15.04
CA ASN A 63 -28.96 -1.98 -16.18
C ASN A 63 -28.21 -2.64 -17.34
N GLN A 64 -28.94 -2.89 -18.44
CA GLN A 64 -28.40 -3.52 -19.65
C GLN A 64 -27.38 -2.64 -20.38
N GLU A 65 -27.61 -1.33 -20.43
CA GLU A 65 -26.68 -0.37 -21.06
C GLU A 65 -25.37 -0.32 -20.28
N SER A 66 -25.45 -0.16 -18.95
CA SER A 66 -24.27 -0.20 -18.09
C SER A 66 -23.49 -1.51 -18.21
N ARG A 67 -24.16 -2.65 -18.44
CA ARG A 67 -23.48 -3.92 -18.68
C ARG A 67 -22.63 -3.89 -19.95
N VAL A 68 -23.12 -3.28 -21.03
CA VAL A 68 -22.36 -3.13 -22.29
C VAL A 68 -21.15 -2.22 -22.07
N ASP A 69 -21.33 -1.09 -21.38
CA ASP A 69 -20.25 -0.15 -21.09
C ASP A 69 -19.17 -0.77 -20.21
N LEU A 70 -19.57 -1.49 -19.15
CA LEU A 70 -18.65 -2.21 -18.27
C LEU A 70 -17.86 -3.27 -19.04
N ALA A 71 -18.49 -4.02 -19.95
CA ALA A 71 -17.81 -5.00 -20.78
C ALA A 71 -16.79 -4.35 -21.73
N ALA A 72 -17.09 -3.17 -22.28
CA ALA A 72 -16.15 -2.40 -23.08
C ALA A 72 -15.00 -1.82 -22.24
N LEU A 73 -15.28 -1.35 -21.03
CA LEU A 73 -14.28 -0.81 -20.10
C LEU A 73 -13.27 -1.88 -19.68
N VAL A 74 -13.72 -3.08 -19.31
CA VAL A 74 -12.85 -4.18 -18.88
C VAL A 74 -11.81 -4.53 -19.96
N LYS A 75 -12.17 -4.44 -21.24
CA LYS A 75 -11.23 -4.68 -22.35
C LYS A 75 -10.09 -3.66 -22.45
N ARG A 76 -10.25 -2.48 -21.84
CA ARG A 76 -9.23 -1.42 -21.81
C ARG A 76 -8.37 -1.45 -20.55
N VAL A 77 -8.66 -2.33 -19.59
CA VAL A 77 -7.87 -2.45 -18.37
C VAL A 77 -6.55 -3.11 -18.70
N GLU A 78 -5.45 -2.40 -18.44
CA GLU A 78 -4.10 -2.95 -18.56
C GLU A 78 -3.70 -3.63 -17.25
N LYS A 79 -3.28 -4.90 -17.34
CA LYS A 79 -2.75 -5.64 -16.20
C LYS A 79 -1.25 -5.40 -16.08
N VAL A 80 -0.82 -4.88 -14.93
CA VAL A 80 0.60 -4.80 -14.57
C VAL A 80 0.98 -6.00 -13.68
N GLU A 81 1.87 -6.85 -14.17
CA GLU A 81 2.33 -8.03 -13.44
C GLU A 81 3.53 -7.69 -12.54
N THR A 82 3.27 -7.50 -11.25
CA THR A 82 4.30 -7.10 -10.28
C THR A 82 5.43 -8.12 -10.11
N ALA A 83 5.19 -9.40 -10.41
CA ALA A 83 6.18 -10.46 -10.26
C ALA A 83 7.32 -10.38 -11.28
N VAL A 84 7.08 -9.76 -12.45
CA VAL A 84 8.07 -9.62 -13.52
C VAL A 84 8.58 -8.20 -13.67
N GLU A 85 8.06 -7.27 -12.87
CA GLU A 85 8.42 -5.85 -12.92
C GLU A 85 9.66 -5.58 -12.05
N PRO A 86 10.83 -5.26 -12.64
CA PRO A 86 12.07 -5.11 -11.87
C PRO A 86 11.99 -4.01 -10.82
N ALA A 87 11.27 -2.92 -11.09
CA ALA A 87 11.11 -1.82 -10.13
C ALA A 87 10.27 -2.22 -8.89
N PHE A 88 9.43 -3.26 -8.99
CA PHE A 88 8.57 -3.67 -7.89
C PHE A 88 9.35 -4.06 -6.64
N GLN A 89 10.48 -4.77 -6.79
CA GLN A 89 11.30 -5.19 -5.65
C GLN A 89 11.86 -3.99 -4.89
N GLN A 90 12.32 -2.96 -5.60
CA GLN A 90 12.83 -1.74 -4.98
C GLN A 90 11.73 -1.03 -4.19
N HIS A 91 10.56 -0.80 -4.81
CA HIS A 91 9.42 -0.20 -4.12
C HIS A 91 8.97 -1.01 -2.90
N PHE A 92 9.02 -2.34 -2.99
CA PHE A 92 8.66 -3.20 -1.86
C PHE A 92 9.62 -3.02 -0.69
N ILE A 93 10.94 -3.02 -0.94
CA ILE A 93 11.96 -2.81 0.10
C ILE A 93 11.80 -1.43 0.76
N GLU A 94 11.52 -0.40 -0.02
CA GLU A 94 11.31 0.96 0.52
C GLU A 94 10.03 1.05 1.36
N ALA A 95 8.97 0.33 0.98
CA ALA A 95 7.72 0.24 1.72
C ALA A 95 7.78 -0.65 2.97
N MET A 96 8.90 -1.32 3.25
CA MET A 96 9.08 -2.07 4.52
C MET A 96 9.37 -1.16 5.71
N ALA A 97 9.81 0.08 5.48
CA ALA A 97 9.92 1.08 6.53
C ALA A 97 8.55 1.73 6.79
N ILE A 98 8.35 2.27 7.99
CA ILE A 98 7.07 2.88 8.40
C ILE A 98 7.23 4.41 8.46
N PRO A 99 6.40 5.20 7.74
CA PRO A 99 5.45 4.76 6.71
C PRO A 99 6.14 4.31 5.41
N HIS A 100 7.35 4.81 5.15
CA HIS A 100 8.16 4.46 3.98
C HIS A 100 9.60 4.94 4.16
N LYS A 101 10.56 4.38 3.41
CA LYS A 101 11.99 4.68 3.56
C LYS A 101 12.38 6.05 2.99
N THR A 102 11.81 6.42 1.86
CA THR A 102 12.22 7.58 1.03
C THR A 102 11.11 8.61 0.85
N ASP A 103 9.89 8.16 0.54
CA ASP A 103 8.70 9.01 0.47
C ASP A 103 8.47 9.79 1.79
N PRO A 104 8.34 11.13 1.72
CA PRO A 104 8.20 11.97 2.91
C PRO A 104 6.86 11.85 3.64
N PHE A 105 5.77 11.48 2.95
CA PHE A 105 4.39 11.54 3.50
C PHE A 105 4.03 12.92 4.08
N SER A 106 4.28 13.98 3.32
CA SER A 106 4.12 15.37 3.76
C SER A 106 2.67 15.69 4.19
N LEU A 107 1.65 15.26 3.44
CA LEU A 107 0.25 15.58 3.75
C LEU A 107 -0.21 14.90 5.05
N LEU A 108 0.28 13.69 5.31
CA LEU A 108 0.08 13.01 6.59
C LEU A 108 0.71 13.79 7.74
N PHE A 109 2.01 14.12 7.64
CA PHE A 109 2.76 14.75 8.74
C PHE A 109 2.46 16.25 8.94
N GLU A 110 1.69 16.87 8.04
CA GLU A 110 1.01 18.15 8.32
C GLU A 110 -0.13 18.00 9.34
N GLN A 111 -0.74 16.81 9.42
CA GLN A 111 -1.91 16.54 10.26
C GLN A 111 -1.59 15.73 11.53
N ILE A 112 -0.44 15.04 11.55
CA ILE A 112 0.00 14.24 12.70
C ILE A 112 1.47 14.48 13.03
N GLU A 113 1.81 14.34 14.32
CA GLU A 113 3.20 14.39 14.75
C GLU A 113 3.97 13.15 14.25
N ARG A 114 5.16 13.37 13.70
CA ARG A 114 6.02 12.28 13.24
C ARG A 114 6.55 11.50 14.44
N PRO A 115 6.36 10.16 14.49
CA PRO A 115 6.88 9.37 15.59
C PRO A 115 8.41 9.45 15.64
N PRO A 116 9.02 9.42 16.84
CA PRO A 116 10.46 9.42 16.97
C PRO A 116 11.05 8.16 16.31
N PRO A 117 12.25 8.25 15.73
CA PRO A 117 12.90 7.08 15.15
C PRO A 117 13.08 6.01 16.23
N ILE A 118 12.67 4.78 15.93
CA ILE A 118 12.92 3.63 16.80
C ILE A 118 14.43 3.46 16.89
N ALA A 119 15.01 3.69 18.06
CA ALA A 119 16.42 3.44 18.30
C ALA A 119 16.70 1.96 17.99
N ALA A 120 17.62 1.70 17.06
CA ALA A 120 18.04 0.34 16.78
C ALA A 120 18.67 -0.24 18.05
N GLU A 121 17.99 -1.19 18.70
CA GLU A 121 18.62 -1.98 19.75
C GLU A 121 19.86 -2.66 19.15
N PRO A 122 21.05 -2.48 19.74
CA PRO A 122 22.24 -3.13 19.22
C PRO A 122 22.01 -4.64 19.29
N LEU A 123 22.03 -5.30 18.13
CA LEU A 123 22.02 -6.76 18.01
C LEU A 123 23.09 -7.32 18.94
N ILE A 124 22.67 -7.84 20.10
CA ILE A 124 23.55 -8.50 21.04
C ILE A 124 24.14 -9.70 20.28
N ARG A 125 25.38 -9.56 19.82
CA ARG A 125 26.17 -10.67 19.28
C ARG A 125 26.28 -11.72 20.38
N ARG A 126 25.42 -12.74 20.35
CA ARG A 126 25.56 -13.94 21.18
C ARG A 126 26.95 -14.52 20.89
N ARG A 127 27.91 -14.26 21.78
CA ARG A 127 29.23 -14.90 21.79
C ARG A 127 28.99 -16.41 21.79
N ARG A 128 29.37 -17.06 20.71
CA ARG A 128 29.38 -18.51 20.56
C ARG A 128 30.42 -19.03 21.57
N ASN A 129 29.99 -19.55 22.71
CA ASN A 129 30.88 -20.18 23.69
C ASN A 129 31.53 -21.40 23.03
N ASN A 130 32.86 -21.35 22.89
CA ASN A 130 33.68 -22.50 22.55
C ASN A 130 33.50 -23.59 23.63
N ARG A 131 33.17 -24.82 23.20
CA ARG A 131 33.26 -26.01 24.06
C ARG A 131 34.74 -26.30 24.35
N PRO A 132 35.11 -26.73 25.56
CA PRO A 132 36.47 -27.20 25.82
C PRO A 132 36.67 -28.56 25.13
N GLN A 133 37.82 -28.74 24.48
CA GLN A 133 38.29 -30.03 24.00
C GLN A 133 38.55 -30.93 25.21
N ALA A 134 37.98 -32.13 25.20
CA ALA A 134 38.37 -33.19 26.11
C ALA A 134 39.72 -33.76 25.66
N SER A 135 40.69 -33.75 26.58
CA SER A 135 41.96 -34.44 26.44
C SER A 135 42.04 -35.56 27.48
N SER A 136 42.48 -36.73 27.01
CA SER A 136 42.90 -37.94 27.72
C SER A 136 41.80 -38.94 28.11
#